data_AF-A0A7X9FSM4-F1
#
_entry.id   AF-A0A7X9FSM4-F1
#
_cell.length_a   1.000
_cell.length_b   1.000
_cell.length_c   1.000
_cell.angle_alpha   90.00
_cell.angle_beta   90.00
_cell.angle_gamma   90.00
#
_symmetry.space_group_name_H-M   'P 1'
#
loop_
_entity.id
_entity.type
_entity.pdbx_description
1 polymer ?
#
loop_
_entity_poly.entity_id
_entity_poly.type
_entity_poly.pdbx_seq_one_letter_code
_entity_poly.pdbx_strand_id
1 'polypeptide(L)'
;MSIILFAPFSSSSAEAGLMYLVGNYLRYLRQDVFQLRCNGIFPVCERDSEHEWKRNIRSCPACIAEQRMLARWGSLESKDLSSFLQPDEIQDTWRTILNVPKEELMEFRYRGVPLFELARGSFRDYFGVDHPVLKSEEQIKDLRQLLLSTWRMAIAVRRLNNRMTPRTALVTGGQDYMSRTYVAHSVGQGIDVVVFQWSASDRAVNLINLRDNRCYSCEFIIEDLRMMRNNPESWSDEPLEQIHSILDFIGIPAKLNLIKAAQ
;
A
#
# COMPACT_ATOMS: atom_id res chain seq x y z
N MET A 1 18.50 2.65 7.93
CA MET A 1 17.35 3.47 7.49
C MET A 1 16.24 2.50 7.15
N SER A 2 15.09 2.60 7.82
CA SER A 2 13.97 1.70 7.58
C SER A 2 13.11 2.19 6.42
N ILE A 3 12.79 1.27 5.51
CA ILE A 3 11.97 1.48 4.33
C ILE A 3 10.81 0.49 4.39
N ILE A 4 9.59 0.99 4.21
CA ILE A 4 8.39 0.14 4.14
C ILE A 4 7.94 0.02 2.68
N LEU A 5 7.69 -1.21 2.25
CA LEU A 5 6.99 -1.52 1.01
C LEU A 5 5.55 -1.87 1.35
N PHE A 6 4.60 -1.13 0.79
CA PHE A 6 3.18 -1.38 1.00
C PHE A 6 2.46 -1.57 -0.32
N ALA A 7 2.13 -2.83 -0.62
CA ALA A 7 1.25 -3.20 -1.72
C ALA A 7 0.04 -3.97 -1.17
N PRO A 8 -1.08 -3.30 -0.86
CA PRO A 8 -2.21 -3.93 -0.18
C PRO A 8 -2.79 -5.13 -0.94
N PHE A 9 -2.62 -5.17 -2.27
CA PHE A 9 -3.21 -6.17 -3.15
C PHE A 9 -2.19 -7.06 -3.88
N SER A 10 -0.94 -7.16 -3.39
CA SER A 10 0.06 -8.12 -3.91
C SER A 10 0.51 -7.86 -5.36
N SER A 11 1.04 -8.89 -6.06
CA SER A 11 1.56 -8.90 -7.43
C SER A 11 0.52 -8.76 -8.54
N SER A 12 -0.74 -8.48 -8.23
CA SER A 12 -1.77 -8.34 -9.28
C SER A 12 -1.59 -7.08 -10.13
N SER A 13 -0.60 -6.23 -9.82
CA SER A 13 -0.35 -5.01 -10.58
C SER A 13 1.12 -4.81 -10.94
N ALA A 14 1.36 -4.20 -12.09
CA ALA A 14 2.71 -3.98 -12.65
C ALA A 14 3.58 -3.15 -11.70
N GLU A 15 2.98 -2.16 -11.03
CA GLU A 15 3.64 -1.31 -10.06
C GLU A 15 4.14 -2.09 -8.83
N ALA A 16 3.44 -3.15 -8.41
CA ALA A 16 3.91 -3.99 -7.32
C ALA A 16 5.19 -4.74 -7.72
N GLY A 17 5.23 -5.25 -8.96
CA GLY A 17 6.42 -5.86 -9.55
C GLY A 17 7.66 -4.98 -9.38
N LEU A 18 7.58 -3.75 -9.89
CA LEU A 18 8.66 -2.78 -9.84
C LEU A 18 9.04 -2.41 -8.39
N MET A 19 8.06 -2.19 -7.52
CA MET A 19 8.31 -1.83 -6.12
C MET A 19 9.08 -2.94 -5.36
N TYR A 20 8.72 -4.21 -5.54
CA TYR A 20 9.43 -5.32 -4.90
C TYR A 20 10.83 -5.54 -5.50
N LEU A 21 11.03 -5.26 -6.79
CA LEU A 21 12.37 -5.28 -7.39
C LEU A 21 13.29 -4.24 -6.72
N VAL A 22 12.80 -3.00 -6.60
CA VAL A 22 13.50 -1.92 -5.88
C VAL A 22 13.75 -2.32 -4.43
N GLY A 23 12.76 -2.91 -3.76
CA GLY A 23 12.88 -3.41 -2.40
C GLY A 23 13.97 -4.48 -2.22
N ASN A 24 14.04 -5.45 -3.14
CA ASN A 24 15.07 -6.50 -3.13
C ASN A 24 16.47 -5.91 -3.35
N TYR A 25 16.60 -4.95 -4.27
CA TYR A 25 17.87 -4.25 -4.50
C TYR A 25 18.33 -3.46 -3.26
N LEU A 26 17.42 -2.73 -2.63
CA LEU A 26 17.71 -2.01 -1.38
C LEU A 26 18.14 -2.96 -0.26
N ARG A 27 17.50 -4.13 -0.15
CA ARG A 27 17.89 -5.17 0.81
C ARG A 27 19.30 -5.70 0.55
N TYR A 28 19.66 -5.90 -0.72
CA TYR A 28 21.01 -6.27 -1.14
C TYR A 28 22.05 -5.21 -0.73
N LEU A 29 21.72 -3.93 -0.87
CA LEU A 29 22.50 -2.79 -0.36
C LEU A 29 22.47 -2.65 1.18
N ARG A 30 22.03 -3.69 1.90
CA ARG A 30 21.94 -3.77 3.37
C ARG A 30 21.04 -2.70 4.00
N GLN A 31 20.09 -2.14 3.24
CA GLN A 31 19.03 -1.33 3.83
C GLN A 31 18.04 -2.21 4.60
N ASP A 32 17.38 -1.59 5.58
CA ASP A 32 16.37 -2.23 6.41
C ASP A 32 15.01 -2.09 5.73
N VAL A 33 14.60 -3.12 4.99
CA VAL A 33 13.41 -3.10 4.14
C VAL A 33 12.38 -4.07 4.67
N PHE A 34 11.19 -3.55 4.99
CA PHE A 34 10.06 -4.32 5.48
C PHE A 34 8.94 -4.31 4.46
N GLN A 35 8.28 -5.45 4.29
CA GLN A 35 7.01 -5.53 3.61
C GLN A 35 5.88 -5.40 4.63
N LEU A 36 4.97 -4.46 4.41
CA LEU A 36 3.71 -4.39 5.14
C LEU A 36 2.62 -5.15 4.38
N ARG A 37 1.91 -6.03 5.08
CA ARG A 37 0.88 -6.90 4.50
C ARG A 37 -0.49 -6.69 5.13
N CYS A 38 -1.52 -6.77 4.30
CA CYS A 38 -2.88 -6.99 4.79
C CYS A 38 -3.09 -8.50 4.97
N ASN A 39 -3.49 -8.90 6.17
CA ASN A 39 -3.77 -10.30 6.50
C ASN A 39 -5.27 -10.55 6.73
N GLY A 40 -6.13 -9.78 6.06
CA GLY A 40 -7.57 -9.95 6.18
C GLY A 40 -8.14 -9.48 7.52
N ILE A 41 -7.63 -8.37 8.07
CA ILE A 41 -8.16 -7.78 9.30
C ILE A 41 -9.33 -6.80 9.06
N PHE A 42 -9.50 -6.29 7.83
CA PHE A 42 -10.51 -5.27 7.50
C PHE A 42 -11.78 -5.85 6.88
N PRO A 43 -12.99 -5.43 7.28
CA PRO A 43 -14.23 -6.03 6.81
C PRO A 43 -14.44 -5.94 5.29
N VAL A 44 -13.98 -4.87 4.63
CA VAL A 44 -14.01 -4.75 3.16
C VAL A 44 -12.62 -4.73 2.55
N CYS A 45 -12.53 -5.23 1.31
CA CYS A 45 -11.33 -5.26 0.51
C CYS A 45 -11.69 -4.98 -0.94
N GLU A 46 -10.94 -4.11 -1.62
CA GLU A 46 -11.23 -3.78 -3.02
C GLU A 46 -10.92 -4.92 -3.99
N ARG A 47 -10.09 -5.89 -3.62
CA ARG A 47 -9.97 -7.15 -4.38
C ARG A 47 -11.28 -7.93 -4.43
N ASP A 48 -12.21 -7.67 -3.51
CA ASP A 48 -13.54 -8.28 -3.49
C ASP A 48 -14.61 -7.38 -4.15
N SER A 49 -14.23 -6.26 -4.81
CA SER A 49 -15.16 -5.36 -5.50
C SER A 49 -15.91 -6.06 -6.64
N GLU A 50 -15.25 -6.98 -7.34
CA GLU A 50 -15.88 -7.86 -8.35
C GLU A 50 -16.92 -8.81 -7.76
N HIS A 51 -17.01 -8.92 -6.43
CA HIS A 51 -17.91 -9.80 -5.69
C HIS A 51 -18.79 -9.02 -4.70
N GLU A 52 -19.23 -7.81 -5.04
CA GLU A 52 -20.13 -6.98 -4.20
C GLU A 52 -19.54 -6.65 -2.81
N TRP A 53 -18.21 -6.53 -2.68
CA TRP A 53 -17.50 -6.44 -1.39
C TRP A 53 -17.82 -7.57 -0.40
N LYS A 54 -18.45 -8.66 -0.86
CA LYS A 54 -18.59 -9.88 -0.07
C LYS A 54 -17.23 -10.55 -0.09
N ARG A 55 -16.55 -10.52 1.06
CA ARG A 55 -15.31 -11.26 1.29
C ARG A 55 -15.42 -12.66 0.75
N ASN A 56 -14.67 -12.95 -0.31
CA ASN A 56 -14.51 -14.31 -0.76
C ASN A 56 -13.47 -14.96 0.17
N ILE A 57 -13.91 -16.01 0.88
CA ILE A 57 -13.05 -16.78 1.80
C ILE A 57 -11.78 -17.32 1.12
N ARG A 58 -11.75 -17.38 -0.22
CA ARG A 58 -10.60 -17.81 -1.02
C ARG A 58 -9.68 -16.67 -1.45
N SER A 59 -10.17 -15.43 -1.58
CA SER A 59 -9.37 -14.29 -2.08
C SER A 59 -8.29 -13.85 -1.09
N CYS A 60 -8.62 -13.77 0.21
CA CYS A 60 -7.66 -13.38 1.25
C CYS A 60 -6.49 -14.37 1.38
N PRO A 61 -6.73 -15.70 1.50
CA PRO A 61 -5.63 -16.69 1.51
C PRO A 61 -4.74 -16.63 0.27
N ALA A 62 -5.32 -16.45 -0.92
CA ALA A 62 -4.54 -16.31 -2.16
C ALA A 62 -3.65 -15.06 -2.14
N CYS A 63 -4.20 -13.89 -1.79
CA CYS A 63 -3.44 -12.65 -1.65
C CYS A 63 -2.31 -12.79 -0.60
N ILE A 64 -2.59 -13.40 0.55
CA ILE A 64 -1.60 -13.64 1.60
C ILE A 64 -0.50 -14.59 1.10
N ALA A 65 -0.85 -15.65 0.37
CA ALA A 65 0.11 -16.59 -0.20
C ALA A 65 1.05 -15.90 -1.20
N GLU A 66 0.51 -15.08 -2.10
CA GLU A 66 1.28 -14.27 -3.04
C GLU A 66 2.20 -13.28 -2.31
N GLN A 67 1.68 -12.52 -1.33
CA GLN A 67 2.49 -11.58 -0.56
C GLN A 67 3.63 -12.27 0.21
N ARG A 68 3.36 -13.46 0.78
CA ARG A 68 4.39 -14.28 1.44
C ARG A 68 5.44 -14.77 0.46
N MET A 69 5.03 -15.19 -0.73
CA MET A 69 5.93 -15.61 -1.80
C MET A 69 6.84 -14.46 -2.24
N LEU A 70 6.29 -13.26 -2.48
CA LEU A 70 7.05 -12.06 -2.83
C LEU A 70 8.06 -11.67 -1.73
N ALA A 71 7.65 -11.76 -0.46
CA ALA A 71 8.54 -11.52 0.67
C ALA A 71 9.74 -12.47 0.68
N ARG A 72 9.45 -13.77 0.47
CA ARG A 72 10.47 -14.82 0.43
C ARG A 72 11.41 -14.64 -0.75
N TRP A 73 10.86 -14.35 -1.92
CA TRP A 73 11.64 -14.03 -3.11
C TRP A 73 12.59 -12.88 -2.82
N GLY A 74 12.08 -11.75 -2.31
CA GLY A 74 12.88 -10.56 -2.00
C GLY A 74 13.77 -10.65 -0.75
N SER A 75 13.70 -11.74 0.01
CA SER A 75 14.32 -11.87 1.36
C SER A 75 13.96 -10.71 2.30
N LEU A 76 12.69 -10.28 2.23
CA LEU A 76 12.15 -9.16 3.01
C LEU A 76 11.46 -9.68 4.27
N GLU A 77 11.64 -8.95 5.37
CA GLU A 77 10.85 -9.19 6.57
C GLU A 77 9.43 -8.66 6.37
N SER A 78 8.42 -9.48 6.65
CA SER A 78 7.02 -9.05 6.56
C SER A 78 6.44 -8.70 7.93
N LYS A 79 5.63 -7.64 7.98
CA LYS A 79 4.77 -7.29 9.11
C LYS A 79 3.31 -7.29 8.67
N ASP A 80 2.44 -7.82 9.52
CA ASP A 80 1.00 -7.86 9.25
C ASP A 80 0.30 -6.66 9.89
N LEU A 81 -0.62 -6.03 9.17
CA LEU A 81 -1.40 -4.88 9.64
C LEU A 81 -2.16 -5.17 10.94
N SER A 82 -2.67 -6.39 11.12
CA SER A 82 -3.35 -6.77 12.37
C SER A 82 -2.48 -6.67 13.61
N SER A 83 -1.14 -6.79 13.48
CA SER A 83 -0.23 -6.66 14.62
C SER A 83 -0.14 -5.24 15.18
N PHE A 84 -0.72 -4.27 14.48
CA PHE A 84 -0.82 -2.87 14.87
C PHE A 84 -2.24 -2.48 15.26
N LEU A 85 -3.13 -3.44 15.52
CA LEU A 85 -4.48 -3.23 16.03
C LEU A 85 -4.67 -4.01 17.33
N GLN A 86 -5.28 -3.37 18.32
CA GLN A 86 -5.64 -4.03 19.57
C GLN A 86 -7.09 -4.55 19.52
N PRO A 87 -7.43 -5.61 20.26
CA PRO A 87 -8.78 -6.18 20.25
C PRO A 87 -9.89 -5.21 20.69
N ASP A 88 -9.61 -4.36 21.67
CA ASP A 88 -10.51 -3.30 22.15
C ASP A 88 -10.78 -2.27 21.04
N GLU A 89 -9.76 -1.85 20.30
CA GLU A 89 -9.92 -0.92 19.17
C GLU A 89 -10.80 -1.51 18.05
N ILE A 90 -10.70 -2.82 17.81
CA ILE A 90 -11.53 -3.52 16.84
C ILE A 90 -13.00 -3.47 17.26
N GLN A 91 -13.29 -3.68 18.56
CA GLN A 91 -14.64 -3.61 19.10
C GLN A 91 -15.18 -2.18 19.14
N ASP A 92 -14.35 -1.22 19.57
CA ASP A 92 -14.73 0.18 19.71
C ASP A 92 -15.03 0.81 18.35
N THR A 93 -14.16 0.61 17.37
CA THR A 93 -14.38 1.10 15.99
C THR A 93 -15.69 0.54 15.42
N TRP A 94 -15.99 -0.74 15.67
CA TRP A 94 -17.24 -1.38 15.24
C TRP A 94 -18.47 -0.74 15.91
N ARG A 95 -18.47 -0.66 17.24
CA ARG A 95 -19.58 -0.08 18.01
C ARG A 95 -19.83 1.38 17.64
N THR A 96 -18.77 2.18 17.54
CA THR A 96 -18.91 3.59 17.18
C THR A 96 -19.48 3.75 15.78
N ILE A 97 -18.90 3.08 14.76
CA ILE A 97 -19.38 3.23 13.38
C ILE A 97 -20.83 2.78 13.22
N LEU A 98 -21.30 1.75 13.94
CA LEU A 98 -22.71 1.36 13.88
C LEU A 98 -23.66 2.41 14.47
N ASN A 99 -23.19 3.17 15.46
CA ASN A 99 -23.99 4.17 16.17
C ASN A 99 -23.95 5.57 15.54
N VAL A 100 -23.06 5.84 14.58
CA VAL A 100 -23.05 7.13 13.85
C VAL A 100 -24.39 7.29 13.11
N PRO A 101 -25.12 8.41 13.27
CA PRO A 101 -26.33 8.68 12.49
C PRO A 101 -26.04 8.65 10.99
N LYS A 102 -26.99 8.18 10.17
CA LYS A 102 -26.73 8.01 8.73
C LYS A 102 -26.36 9.32 8.04
N GLU A 103 -26.95 10.42 8.49
CA GLU A 103 -26.75 11.78 8.00
C GLU A 103 -25.33 12.28 8.26
N GLU A 104 -24.67 11.75 9.29
CA GLU A 104 -23.32 12.17 9.72
C GLU A 104 -22.21 11.29 9.13
N LEU A 105 -22.54 10.20 8.43
CA LEU A 105 -21.54 9.23 7.97
C LEU A 105 -20.44 9.83 7.08
N MET A 106 -20.79 10.76 6.20
CA MET A 106 -19.83 11.42 5.30
C MET A 106 -18.94 12.43 6.03
N GLU A 107 -19.46 13.04 7.10
CA GLU A 107 -18.78 14.08 7.87
C GLU A 107 -17.99 13.52 9.05
N PHE A 108 -18.21 12.25 9.38
CA PHE A 108 -17.61 11.59 10.52
C PHE A 108 -16.08 11.62 10.46
N ARG A 109 -15.48 12.08 11.57
CA ARG A 109 -14.04 12.25 11.72
C ARG A 109 -13.50 11.45 12.89
N TYR A 110 -12.40 10.73 12.66
CA TYR A 110 -11.61 10.15 13.73
C TYR A 110 -10.42 11.06 14.05
N ARG A 111 -10.42 11.72 15.22
CA ARG A 111 -9.33 12.62 15.64
C ARG A 111 -8.96 13.64 14.55
N GLY A 112 -9.97 14.25 13.93
CA GLY A 112 -9.82 15.21 12.84
C GLY A 112 -9.69 14.59 11.43
N VAL A 113 -9.42 13.29 11.31
CA VAL A 113 -9.25 12.59 10.03
C VAL A 113 -10.61 12.37 9.35
N PRO A 114 -10.87 12.94 8.16
CA PRO A 114 -12.10 12.73 7.43
C PRO A 114 -12.12 11.33 6.78
N LEU A 115 -12.83 10.38 7.39
CA LEU A 115 -12.77 8.98 6.96
C LEU A 115 -13.36 8.78 5.55
N PHE A 116 -14.46 9.45 5.24
CA PHE A 116 -15.08 9.34 3.91
C PHE A 116 -14.16 9.86 2.80
N GLU A 117 -13.48 10.99 3.00
CA GLU A 117 -12.55 11.54 2.00
C GLU A 117 -11.39 10.59 1.68
N LEU A 118 -10.92 9.82 2.67
CA LEU A 118 -9.89 8.80 2.46
C LEU A 118 -10.43 7.58 1.72
N ALA A 119 -11.71 7.29 1.84
CA ALA A 119 -12.37 6.13 1.23
C ALA A 119 -13.15 6.45 -0.05
N ARG A 120 -13.22 7.73 -0.44
CA ARG A 120 -14.05 8.21 -1.54
C ARG A 120 -13.72 7.55 -2.87
N GLY A 121 -12.43 7.29 -3.13
CA GLY A 121 -11.97 6.56 -4.32
C GLY A 121 -12.60 5.17 -4.40
N SER A 122 -12.42 4.37 -3.35
CA SER A 122 -13.04 3.04 -3.21
C SER A 122 -14.55 3.06 -3.38
N PHE A 123 -15.21 4.03 -2.74
CA PHE A 123 -16.65 4.18 -2.81
C PHE A 123 -17.12 4.47 -4.25
N ARG A 124 -16.47 5.41 -4.92
CA ARG A 124 -16.76 5.77 -6.30
C ARG A 124 -16.51 4.61 -7.25
N ASP A 125 -15.39 3.91 -7.07
CA ASP A 125 -15.01 2.81 -7.96
C ASP A 125 -16.00 1.63 -7.84
N TYR A 126 -16.65 1.47 -6.69
CA TYR A 126 -17.68 0.44 -6.49
C TYR A 126 -19.09 0.88 -6.92
N PHE A 127 -19.56 2.05 -6.48
CA PHE A 127 -20.94 2.51 -6.73
C PHE A 127 -21.09 3.34 -8.02
N GLY A 128 -19.99 3.72 -8.67
CA GLY A 128 -20.00 4.60 -9.84
C GLY A 128 -20.43 6.04 -9.53
N VAL A 129 -20.48 6.43 -8.26
CA VAL A 129 -20.92 7.77 -7.81
C VAL A 129 -19.92 8.39 -6.84
N ASP A 130 -19.67 9.69 -6.99
CA ASP A 130 -18.75 10.43 -6.10
C ASP A 130 -19.31 10.65 -4.69
N HIS A 131 -20.64 10.64 -4.55
CA HIS A 131 -21.34 10.89 -3.29
C HIS A 131 -22.44 9.84 -3.04
N PRO A 132 -22.54 9.30 -1.82
CA PRO A 132 -23.60 8.36 -1.45
C PRO A 132 -24.96 9.06 -1.46
N VAL A 133 -25.92 8.42 -2.11
CA VAL A 133 -27.33 8.79 -2.01
C VAL A 133 -27.89 7.94 -0.89
N LEU A 134 -27.76 8.42 0.37
CA LEU A 134 -28.09 7.75 1.65
C LEU A 134 -29.58 7.36 1.83
N LYS A 135 -30.19 6.78 0.79
CA LYS A 135 -31.57 6.30 0.68
C LYS A 135 -31.64 4.77 0.74
N SER A 136 -30.57 4.07 0.34
CA SER A 136 -30.50 2.61 0.38
C SER A 136 -29.80 2.15 1.67
N GLU A 137 -30.49 1.31 2.46
CA GLU A 137 -29.92 0.68 3.66
C GLU A 137 -28.71 -0.21 3.34
N GLU A 138 -28.66 -0.80 2.14
CA GLU A 138 -27.52 -1.56 1.68
C GLU A 138 -26.29 -0.67 1.44
N GLN A 139 -26.48 0.46 0.73
CA GLN A 139 -25.40 1.42 0.53
C GLN A 139 -24.91 2.02 1.87
N ILE A 140 -25.82 2.27 2.82
CA ILE A 140 -25.47 2.73 4.16
C ILE A 140 -24.63 1.68 4.90
N LYS A 141 -25.03 0.40 4.83
CA LYS A 141 -24.28 -0.71 5.43
C LYS A 141 -22.87 -0.81 4.85
N ASP A 142 -22.72 -0.75 3.53
CA ASP A 142 -21.43 -0.86 2.86
C ASP A 142 -20.52 0.35 3.15
N LEU A 143 -21.11 1.55 3.15
CA LEU A 143 -20.41 2.77 3.55
C LEU A 143 -19.88 2.64 4.99
N ARG A 144 -20.69 2.15 5.93
CA ARG A 144 -20.23 1.90 7.31
C ARG A 144 -19.05 0.92 7.34
N GLN A 145 -19.10 -0.18 6.61
CA GLN A 145 -17.99 -1.14 6.58
C GLN A 145 -16.72 -0.55 5.97
N LEU A 146 -16.86 0.29 4.94
CA LEU A 146 -15.75 1.01 4.34
C LEU A 146 -15.12 2.00 5.33
N LEU A 147 -15.93 2.86 5.96
CA LEU A 147 -15.47 3.82 6.98
C LEU A 147 -14.80 3.11 8.16
N LEU A 148 -15.34 1.97 8.59
CA LEU A 148 -14.75 1.12 9.60
C LEU A 148 -13.36 0.59 9.20
N SER A 149 -13.20 0.16 7.94
CA SER A 149 -11.92 -0.31 7.41
C SER A 149 -10.89 0.82 7.36
N THR A 150 -11.31 1.99 6.86
CA THR A 150 -10.48 3.20 6.82
C THR A 150 -10.05 3.64 8.21
N TRP A 151 -10.95 3.62 9.20
CA TRP A 151 -10.61 3.95 10.57
C TRP A 151 -9.56 2.98 11.15
N ARG A 152 -9.77 1.67 11.00
CA ARG A 152 -8.81 0.68 11.47
C ARG A 152 -7.46 0.84 10.77
N MET A 153 -7.46 1.15 9.47
CA MET A 153 -6.23 1.43 8.74
C MET A 153 -5.51 2.66 9.32
N ALA A 154 -6.23 3.74 9.61
CA ALA A 154 -5.68 4.94 10.25
C ALA A 154 -5.02 4.64 11.61
N ILE A 155 -5.65 3.81 12.44
CA ILE A 155 -5.08 3.38 13.73
C ILE A 155 -3.80 2.55 13.50
N ALA A 156 -3.88 1.55 12.61
CA ALA A 156 -2.78 0.63 12.34
C ALA A 156 -1.55 1.37 11.80
N VAL A 157 -1.74 2.26 10.83
CA VAL A 157 -0.66 3.04 10.20
C VAL A 157 0.00 3.97 11.19
N ARG A 158 -0.77 4.70 12.00
CA ARG A 158 -0.19 5.58 13.03
C ARG A 158 0.68 4.80 14.01
N ARG A 159 0.20 3.63 14.46
CA ARG A 159 0.97 2.78 15.39
C ARG A 159 2.20 2.17 14.73
N LEU A 160 2.07 1.69 13.50
CA LEU A 160 3.19 1.21 12.68
C LEU A 160 4.28 2.27 12.56
N ASN A 161 3.91 3.47 12.11
CA ASN A 161 4.84 4.58 11.87
C ASN A 161 5.54 5.00 13.17
N ASN A 162 4.82 5.05 14.29
CA ASN A 162 5.42 5.34 15.60
C ASN A 162 6.36 4.23 16.08
N ARG A 163 6.07 2.97 15.77
CA ARG A 163 6.87 1.82 16.23
C ARG A 163 8.10 1.56 15.37
N MET A 164 7.98 1.71 14.05
CA MET A 164 9.02 1.38 13.09
C MET A 164 9.84 2.59 12.65
N THR A 165 9.30 3.81 12.86
CA THR A 165 9.90 5.09 12.48
C THR A 165 10.53 5.06 11.08
N PRO A 166 9.76 4.64 10.04
CA PRO A 166 10.29 4.53 8.69
C PRO A 166 10.70 5.92 8.17
N ARG A 167 11.82 6.00 7.44
CA ARG A 167 12.18 7.25 6.77
C ARG A 167 11.43 7.38 5.45
N THR A 168 11.27 6.26 4.74
CA THR A 168 10.68 6.21 3.41
C THR A 168 9.64 5.10 3.35
N ALA A 169 8.52 5.35 2.67
CA ALA A 169 7.54 4.34 2.32
C ALA A 169 7.30 4.33 0.82
N LEU A 170 7.40 3.15 0.22
CA LEU A 170 7.04 2.89 -1.16
C LEU A 170 5.65 2.24 -1.14
N VAL A 171 4.70 2.84 -1.85
CA VAL A 171 3.28 2.44 -1.82
C VAL A 171 2.79 2.21 -3.23
N THR A 172 2.12 1.09 -3.50
CA THR A 172 1.45 0.90 -4.80
C THR A 172 0.01 1.40 -4.76
N GLY A 173 -0.51 1.87 -5.89
CA GLY A 173 -1.90 2.32 -6.00
C GLY A 173 -2.07 3.75 -5.51
N GLY A 174 -2.97 4.00 -4.55
CA GLY A 174 -3.11 5.33 -3.94
C GLY A 174 -4.47 6.00 -4.12
N GLN A 175 -5.37 5.39 -4.89
CA GLN A 175 -6.79 5.78 -4.91
C GLN A 175 -7.63 4.93 -3.97
N ASP A 176 -7.20 3.70 -3.71
CA ASP A 176 -7.83 2.76 -2.79
C ASP A 176 -7.75 3.22 -1.34
N TYR A 177 -8.72 2.82 -0.50
CA TYR A 177 -8.79 3.32 0.87
C TYR A 177 -7.55 2.92 1.68
N MET A 178 -6.97 1.74 1.44
CA MET A 178 -5.82 1.26 2.21
C MET A 178 -4.60 2.12 1.93
N SER A 179 -4.23 2.27 0.65
CA SER A 179 -3.09 3.06 0.21
C SER A 179 -3.30 4.54 0.51
N ARG A 180 -4.50 5.09 0.24
CA ARG A 180 -4.79 6.49 0.49
C ARG A 180 -4.75 6.84 1.98
N THR A 181 -5.26 5.95 2.83
CA THR A 181 -5.15 6.11 4.30
C THR A 181 -3.69 5.99 4.75
N TYR A 182 -2.95 5.00 4.22
CA TYR A 182 -1.53 4.82 4.52
C TYR A 182 -0.71 6.06 4.18
N VAL A 183 -0.90 6.57 2.95
CA VAL A 183 -0.23 7.76 2.42
C VAL A 183 -0.54 8.97 3.28
N ALA A 184 -1.82 9.28 3.51
CA ALA A 184 -2.23 10.48 4.25
C ALA A 184 -1.64 10.51 5.66
N HIS A 185 -1.66 9.39 6.37
CA HIS A 185 -1.10 9.30 7.71
C HIS A 185 0.42 9.33 7.73
N SER A 186 1.08 8.69 6.77
CA SER A 186 2.54 8.66 6.71
C SER A 186 3.12 10.03 6.37
N VAL A 187 2.54 10.73 5.39
CA VAL A 187 2.90 12.12 5.06
C VAL A 187 2.65 13.04 6.26
N GLY A 188 1.51 12.92 6.94
CA GLY A 188 1.20 13.69 8.14
C GLY A 188 2.16 13.43 9.32
N GLN A 189 2.91 12.34 9.30
CA GLN A 189 3.95 12.01 10.29
C GLN A 189 5.37 12.33 9.79
N GLY A 190 5.51 13.01 8.65
CA GLY A 190 6.81 13.43 8.10
C GLY A 190 7.61 12.31 7.42
N ILE A 191 6.96 11.24 6.99
CA ILE A 191 7.60 10.14 6.26
C ILE A 191 7.64 10.48 4.77
N ASP A 192 8.77 10.23 4.12
CA ASP A 192 8.91 10.39 2.67
C ASP A 192 8.12 9.28 1.97
N VAL A 193 7.02 9.62 1.30
CA VAL A 193 6.18 8.65 0.62
C VAL A 193 6.34 8.76 -0.89
N VAL A 194 6.59 7.63 -1.55
CA VAL A 194 6.62 7.51 -3.01
C VAL A 194 5.55 6.52 -3.44
N VAL A 195 4.64 6.99 -4.29
CA VAL A 195 3.50 6.21 -4.77
C VAL A 195 3.80 5.71 -6.17
N PHE A 196 3.67 4.41 -6.39
CA PHE A 196 3.80 3.76 -7.68
C PHE A 196 2.39 3.52 -8.24
N GLN A 197 2.11 4.07 -9.43
CA GLN A 197 0.80 4.03 -10.08
C GLN A 197 0.95 3.57 -11.52
N TRP A 198 0.19 2.54 -11.92
CA TRP A 198 0.08 2.18 -13.32
C TRP A 198 -0.73 3.22 -14.11
N SER A 199 -0.17 3.69 -15.21
CA SER A 199 -0.85 4.54 -16.19
C SER A 199 -1.16 3.72 -17.43
N ALA A 200 -2.45 3.49 -17.69
CA ALA A 200 -2.87 2.77 -18.89
C ALA A 200 -2.63 3.58 -20.19
N SER A 201 -2.69 4.91 -20.13
CA SER A 201 -2.41 5.78 -21.29
C SER A 201 -0.95 5.72 -21.70
N ASP A 202 -0.06 5.77 -20.71
CA ASP A 202 1.38 5.84 -20.93
C ASP A 202 2.00 4.44 -21.00
N ARG A 203 1.22 3.41 -20.63
CA ARG A 203 1.67 2.02 -20.44
C ARG A 203 2.93 1.94 -19.59
N ALA A 204 2.97 2.76 -18.54
CA ALA A 204 4.13 2.94 -17.68
C ALA A 204 3.72 2.97 -16.20
N VAL A 205 4.67 2.68 -15.32
CA VAL A 205 4.54 2.92 -13.88
C VAL A 205 5.03 4.32 -13.57
N ASN A 206 4.11 5.18 -13.11
CA ASN A 206 4.39 6.52 -12.64
C ASN A 206 4.73 6.49 -11.15
N LEU A 207 5.90 7.01 -10.79
CA LEU A 207 6.36 7.18 -9.42
C LEU A 207 6.15 8.64 -9.02
N ILE A 208 5.34 8.87 -7.99
CA ILE A 208 5.03 10.20 -7.48
C ILE A 208 5.68 10.36 -6.11
N ASN A 209 6.65 11.28 -6.00
CA ASN A 209 7.27 11.61 -4.71
C ASN A 209 6.45 12.68 -4.02
N LEU A 210 5.78 12.33 -2.92
CA LEU A 210 4.84 13.25 -2.25
C LEU A 210 5.53 14.33 -1.41
N ARG A 211 6.85 14.24 -1.21
CA ARG A 211 7.62 15.29 -0.52
C ARG A 211 7.75 16.54 -1.39
N ASP A 212 8.02 16.37 -2.68
CA ASP A 212 8.32 17.45 -3.62
C ASP A 212 7.38 17.49 -4.83
N ASN A 213 6.39 16.60 -4.86
CA ASN A 213 5.40 16.42 -5.92
C ASN A 213 6.02 16.18 -7.31
N ARG A 214 7.24 15.65 -7.37
CA ARG A 214 7.85 15.23 -8.64
C ARG A 214 7.26 13.90 -9.11
N CYS A 215 7.24 13.72 -10.43
CA CYS A 215 6.82 12.49 -11.09
C CYS A 215 7.98 11.91 -11.91
N TYR A 216 8.12 10.60 -11.92
CA TYR A 216 9.04 9.85 -12.76
C TYR A 216 8.30 8.68 -13.41
N SER A 217 8.33 8.58 -14.73
CA SER A 217 7.66 7.52 -15.49
C SER A 217 8.66 6.45 -15.87
N CYS A 218 8.28 5.19 -15.64
CA CYS A 218 9.09 4.01 -15.93
C CYS A 218 8.30 3.05 -16.81
N GLU A 219 8.77 2.83 -18.04
CA GLU A 219 8.18 1.88 -19.00
C GLU A 219 8.59 0.43 -18.71
N PHE A 220 9.52 0.21 -17.77
CA PHE A 220 9.99 -1.11 -17.41
C PHE A 220 8.91 -1.89 -16.64
N ILE A 221 8.27 -2.83 -17.32
CA ILE A 221 7.22 -3.69 -16.77
C ILE A 221 7.79 -5.07 -16.51
N ILE A 222 7.66 -5.53 -15.26
CA ILE A 222 7.96 -6.92 -14.90
C ILE A 222 6.64 -7.67 -14.88
N GLU A 223 6.38 -8.46 -15.92
CA GLU A 223 5.16 -9.28 -16.00
C GLU A 223 5.11 -10.31 -14.86
N ASP A 224 6.27 -10.89 -14.53
CA ASP A 224 6.39 -11.85 -13.44
C ASP A 224 7.75 -11.79 -12.74
N LEU A 225 7.75 -11.24 -11.51
CA LEU A 225 8.94 -11.21 -10.65
C LEU A 225 9.53 -12.59 -10.39
N ARG A 226 8.73 -13.67 -10.47
CA ARG A 226 9.20 -15.05 -10.27
C ARG A 226 10.20 -15.48 -11.34
N MET A 227 10.18 -14.85 -12.52
CA MET A 227 11.14 -15.12 -13.59
C MET A 227 12.50 -14.47 -13.32
N MET A 228 12.56 -13.49 -12.43
CA MET A 228 13.82 -12.85 -12.04
C MET A 228 14.47 -13.61 -10.89
N ARG A 229 15.80 -13.76 -10.96
CA ARG A 229 16.59 -14.24 -9.82
C ARG A 229 16.46 -13.26 -8.67
N ASN A 230 16.51 -13.73 -7.44
CA ASN A 230 16.46 -12.86 -6.27
C ASN A 230 17.82 -12.27 -5.85
N ASN A 231 18.90 -12.60 -6.56
CA ASN A 231 20.23 -12.02 -6.36
C ASN A 231 20.48 -10.91 -7.38
N PRO A 232 20.51 -9.63 -6.97
CA PRO A 232 20.77 -8.51 -7.87
C PRO A 232 22.08 -8.56 -8.64
N GLU A 233 23.11 -9.25 -8.14
CA GLU A 233 24.40 -9.41 -8.85
C GLU A 233 24.26 -10.16 -10.18
N SER A 234 23.17 -10.92 -10.33
CA SER A 234 22.91 -11.73 -11.53
C SER A 234 21.94 -11.08 -12.52
N TRP A 235 21.50 -9.85 -12.24
CA TRP A 235 20.62 -9.11 -13.14
C TRP A 235 21.41 -8.51 -14.30
N SER A 236 20.75 -8.36 -15.44
CA SER A 236 21.27 -7.60 -16.57
C SER A 236 21.34 -6.10 -16.25
N ASP A 237 22.06 -5.35 -17.09
CA ASP A 237 22.25 -3.91 -16.90
C ASP A 237 20.93 -3.13 -16.93
N GLU A 238 19.99 -3.50 -17.81
CA GLU A 238 18.71 -2.80 -17.98
C GLU A 238 17.88 -2.69 -16.67
N PRO A 239 17.54 -3.78 -15.96
CA PRO A 239 16.89 -3.66 -14.65
C PRO A 239 17.69 -2.85 -13.64
N LEU A 240 19.02 -2.93 -13.65
CA LEU A 240 19.87 -2.20 -12.71
C LEU A 240 19.86 -0.69 -12.97
N GLU A 241 19.96 -0.28 -14.24
CA GLU A 241 19.87 1.13 -14.65
C GLU A 241 18.52 1.75 -14.28
N GLN A 242 17.43 1.00 -14.48
CA GLN A 242 16.09 1.43 -14.09
C GLN A 242 15.97 1.60 -12.57
N ILE A 243 16.48 0.64 -11.79
CA ILE A 243 16.48 0.74 -10.33
C ILE A 243 17.34 1.93 -9.87
N HIS A 244 18.52 2.15 -10.46
CA HIS A 244 19.36 3.29 -10.10
C HIS A 244 18.66 4.62 -10.38
N SER A 245 18.02 4.75 -11.53
CA SER A 245 17.22 5.93 -11.88
C SER A 245 16.08 6.17 -10.89
N ILE A 246 15.39 5.10 -10.47
CA ILE A 246 14.35 5.16 -9.44
C ILE A 246 14.93 5.58 -8.09
N LEU A 247 16.06 5.00 -7.67
CA LEU A 247 16.69 5.33 -6.39
C LEU A 247 17.17 6.78 -6.34
N ASP A 248 17.74 7.29 -7.42
CA ASP A 248 18.13 8.69 -7.57
C ASP A 248 16.91 9.62 -7.50
N PHE A 249 15.81 9.25 -8.15
CA PHE A 249 14.54 9.99 -8.06
C PHE A 249 13.99 10.06 -6.63
N ILE A 250 13.98 8.92 -5.92
CA ILE A 250 13.55 8.82 -4.52
C ILE A 250 14.51 9.59 -3.59
N GLY A 251 15.78 9.73 -3.99
CA GLY A 251 16.85 10.34 -3.18
C GLY A 251 17.51 9.34 -2.22
N ILE A 252 17.50 8.06 -2.56
CA ILE A 252 18.24 7.02 -1.83
C ILE A 252 19.54 6.77 -2.60
N PRO A 253 20.72 7.10 -2.02
CA PRO A 253 21.97 6.93 -2.74
C PRO A 253 22.22 5.45 -3.05
N ALA A 254 22.31 5.12 -4.33
CA ALA A 254 22.82 3.84 -4.79
C ALA A 254 24.33 3.79 -4.50
N LYS A 255 24.72 3.41 -3.29
CA LYS A 255 26.14 3.18 -2.98
C LYS A 255 26.61 1.92 -3.72
N LEU A 256 27.14 2.11 -4.92
CA LEU A 256 27.79 1.09 -5.75
C LEU A 256 29.20 0.71 -5.27
N ASN A 257 29.70 1.27 -4.17
CA ASN A 257 31.08 1.09 -3.73
C ASN A 257 31.32 -0.16 -2.89
N LEU A 258 30.80 -1.32 -3.29
CA LEU A 258 31.28 -2.61 -2.80
C LEU A 258 31.20 -3.64 -3.93
N ILE A 259 32.34 -4.26 -4.24
CA ILE A 259 32.53 -5.40 -5.17
C ILE A 259 32.81 -5.03 -6.65
N LYS A 260 33.79 -4.16 -6.89
CA LYS A 260 34.72 -4.30 -8.04
C LYS A 260 36.21 -4.16 -7.65
N ALA A 261 36.51 -4.08 -6.36
CA ALA A 261 37.89 -3.95 -5.84
C ALA A 261 38.38 -5.21 -5.09
N ALA A 262 37.73 -6.36 -5.29
CA ALA A 262 38.13 -7.63 -4.67
C ALA A 262 38.11 -8.81 -5.67
N GLN A 263 38.41 -8.52 -6.95
CA GLN A 263 38.81 -9.52 -7.94
C GLN A 263 40.11 -9.04 -8.59
#